data_AF-A0A4Q5TV13-F1
#
_entry.id   AF-A0A4Q5TV13-F1
#
_cell.length_a   1.000
_cell.length_b   1.000
_cell.length_c   1.000
_cell.angle_alpha   90.00
_cell.angle_beta   90.00
_cell.angle_gamma   90.00
#
_symmetry.space_group_name_H-M   'P 1'
#
loop_
_entity.id
_entity.type
_entity.pdbx_description
1 polymer ?
#
loop_
_entity_poly.entity_id
_entity_poly.type
_entity_poly.pdbx_seq_one_letter_code
_entity_poly.pdbx_strand_id
1 'polypeptide(L)'
;MSFASKAFLFHKKLHYTGGPLPTGIRVMNPFLEHPEALRVTKLFLGKYFNDDRPRRLILGINPGRLGGGLTGIPFTDPKRLVSECGIGYHGPVAHEPSSVFIYDMIRAYGGPDNFYNEFYINSPSPLGYTAVNKAGREVNYNYYDSPALQKAATPFIVESIRKLVRIGIHTDRAFCLGTGKNAAFLQALNKVHGFFDEIVPLEHPRYIMQYKQKQKDEYISRYLRAFHPGA
;
A
#
# COMPACT_ATOMS: atom_id res chain seq x y z
N MET A 1 -16.28 -10.63 13.32
CA MET A 1 -15.74 -10.69 11.94
C MET A 1 -14.22 -10.76 12.01
N SER A 2 -13.59 -11.65 11.24
CA SER A 2 -12.12 -11.71 11.12
C SER A 2 -11.54 -10.43 10.49
N PHE A 3 -10.24 -10.21 10.66
CA PHE A 3 -9.47 -9.16 9.99
C PHE A 3 -9.69 -9.24 8.48
N ALA A 4 -9.56 -10.43 7.88
CA ALA A 4 -9.83 -10.68 6.46
C ALA A 4 -11.21 -10.17 6.03
N SER A 5 -12.25 -10.46 6.81
CA SER A 5 -13.63 -10.03 6.48
C SER A 5 -13.78 -8.51 6.50
N LYS A 6 -13.22 -7.85 7.52
CA LYS A 6 -13.23 -6.39 7.66
C LYS A 6 -12.44 -5.72 6.53
N ALA A 7 -11.24 -6.21 6.23
CA ALA A 7 -10.37 -5.71 5.16
C ALA A 7 -10.97 -5.93 3.76
N PHE A 8 -11.58 -7.08 3.52
CA PHE A 8 -12.25 -7.35 2.24
C PHE A 8 -13.47 -6.42 2.05
N LEU A 9 -14.24 -6.18 3.11
CA LEU A 9 -15.37 -5.25 3.06
C LEU A 9 -14.93 -3.81 2.79
N PHE A 10 -13.81 -3.38 3.37
CA PHE A 10 -13.19 -2.08 3.11
C PHE A 10 -12.88 -1.90 1.62
N HIS A 11 -12.21 -2.87 1.00
CA HIS A 11 -11.86 -2.84 -0.43
C HIS A 11 -13.09 -2.95 -1.33
N LYS A 12 -14.04 -3.84 -1.01
CA LYS A 12 -15.27 -4.03 -1.80
C LYS A 12 -16.16 -2.78 -1.83
N LYS A 13 -16.19 -1.99 -0.75
CA LYS A 13 -16.99 -0.76 -0.65
C LYS A 13 -16.21 0.49 -1.05
N LEU A 14 -15.00 0.34 -1.59
CA LEU A 14 -14.10 1.46 -1.81
C LEU A 14 -14.60 2.35 -2.95
N HIS A 15 -14.86 3.62 -2.61
CA HIS A 15 -15.20 4.67 -3.55
C HIS A 15 -14.64 6.00 -3.04
N TYR A 16 -14.30 6.89 -3.96
CA TYR A 16 -13.73 8.20 -3.62
C TYR A 16 -14.81 9.13 -3.07
N THR A 17 -14.57 9.67 -1.87
CA THR A 17 -15.46 10.59 -1.15
C THR A 17 -14.81 11.96 -0.91
N GLY A 18 -13.68 12.23 -1.56
CA GLY A 18 -12.95 13.49 -1.43
C GLY A 18 -13.57 14.64 -2.22
N GLY A 19 -12.89 15.78 -2.21
CA GLY A 19 -13.31 16.96 -2.97
C GLY A 19 -13.17 16.78 -4.49
N PRO A 20 -13.72 17.70 -5.29
CA PRO A 20 -13.60 17.66 -6.74
C PRO A 20 -12.13 17.59 -7.17
N LEU A 21 -11.82 16.67 -8.10
CA LEU A 21 -10.46 16.49 -8.60
C LEU A 21 -10.07 17.62 -9.58
N PRO A 22 -8.79 18.00 -9.65
CA PRO A 22 -8.31 18.92 -10.66
C PRO A 22 -8.56 18.41 -12.09
N THR A 23 -8.74 19.34 -13.04
CA THR A 23 -8.92 19.01 -14.46
C THR A 23 -7.80 18.09 -14.96
N GLY A 24 -8.19 17.04 -15.69
CA GLY A 24 -7.27 16.08 -16.28
C GLY A 24 -6.75 15.01 -15.32
N ILE A 25 -7.20 15.01 -14.05
CA ILE A 25 -6.93 13.94 -13.08
C ILE A 25 -8.20 13.11 -12.86
N ARG A 26 -8.07 11.78 -12.90
CA ARG A 26 -9.15 10.87 -12.54
C ARG A 26 -8.73 9.94 -11.40
N VAL A 27 -9.74 9.43 -10.69
CA VAL A 27 -9.57 8.30 -9.77
C VAL A 27 -9.30 7.03 -10.57
N MET A 28 -8.43 6.18 -10.06
CA MET A 28 -8.19 4.83 -10.50
C MET A 28 -8.50 3.88 -9.35
N ASN A 29 -9.48 3.00 -9.55
CA ASN A 29 -9.87 2.01 -8.56
C ASN A 29 -9.48 0.60 -9.05
N PRO A 30 -8.43 -0.02 -8.46
CA PRO A 30 -7.98 -1.35 -8.85
C PRO A 30 -9.11 -2.39 -8.90
N PHE A 31 -10.04 -2.29 -7.94
CA PHE A 31 -11.14 -3.24 -7.75
C PHE A 31 -12.30 -3.08 -8.73
N LEU A 32 -12.37 -1.94 -9.43
CA LEU A 32 -13.35 -1.71 -10.50
C LEU A 32 -12.74 -1.91 -11.88
N GLU A 33 -11.44 -1.60 -12.06
CA GLU A 33 -10.76 -1.74 -13.34
C GLU A 33 -10.38 -3.20 -13.64
N HIS A 34 -10.18 -4.02 -12.61
CA HIS A 34 -9.75 -5.41 -12.76
C HIS A 34 -10.60 -6.36 -11.91
N PRO A 35 -11.55 -7.12 -12.50
CA PRO A 35 -12.38 -8.08 -11.75
C PRO A 35 -11.56 -9.10 -10.96
N GLU A 36 -10.41 -9.51 -11.49
CA GLU A 36 -9.50 -10.45 -10.85
C GLU A 36 -8.90 -9.89 -9.55
N ALA A 37 -8.76 -8.56 -9.42
CA ALA A 37 -8.21 -7.93 -8.22
C ALA A 37 -9.06 -8.26 -6.98
N LEU A 38 -10.39 -8.19 -7.07
CA LEU A 38 -11.28 -8.55 -5.96
C LEU A 38 -11.18 -10.04 -5.60
N ARG A 39 -11.11 -10.91 -6.60
CA ARG A 39 -11.01 -12.37 -6.39
C ARG A 39 -9.71 -12.72 -5.66
N VAL A 40 -8.57 -12.26 -6.17
CA VAL A 40 -7.27 -12.59 -5.55
C VAL A 40 -7.08 -11.89 -4.22
N THR A 41 -7.60 -10.67 -4.04
CA THR A 41 -7.62 -10.00 -2.72
C THR A 41 -8.39 -10.81 -1.69
N LYS A 42 -9.55 -11.39 -2.05
CA LYS A 42 -10.32 -12.27 -1.16
C LYS A 42 -9.52 -13.52 -0.75
N LEU A 43 -8.84 -14.16 -1.70
CA LEU A 43 -8.01 -15.34 -1.44
C LEU A 43 -6.81 -15.01 -0.56
N PHE A 44 -6.12 -13.91 -0.87
CA PHE A 44 -4.96 -13.45 -0.12
C PHE A 44 -5.32 -13.11 1.34
N LEU A 45 -6.41 -12.34 1.53
CA LEU A 45 -6.90 -12.03 2.87
C LEU A 45 -7.34 -13.29 3.63
N GLY A 46 -8.03 -14.22 2.96
CA GLY A 46 -8.42 -15.49 3.55
C GLY A 46 -7.24 -16.38 3.94
N LYS A 47 -6.12 -16.31 3.20
CA LYS A 47 -4.91 -17.07 3.50
C LYS A 47 -4.14 -16.49 4.70
N TYR A 48 -3.89 -15.18 4.71
CA TYR A 48 -2.94 -14.57 5.64
C TYR A 48 -3.58 -13.81 6.83
N PHE A 49 -4.88 -13.51 6.75
CA PHE A 49 -5.56 -12.63 7.72
C PHE A 49 -6.87 -13.23 8.24
N ASN A 50 -7.06 -14.55 8.15
CA ASN A 50 -8.27 -15.23 8.64
C ASN A 50 -8.23 -15.51 10.15
N ASP A 51 -7.90 -14.47 10.91
CA ASP A 51 -7.96 -14.43 12.36
C ASP A 51 -8.48 -13.04 12.78
N ASP A 52 -8.51 -12.74 14.07
CA ASP A 52 -8.90 -11.44 14.63
C ASP A 52 -7.73 -10.70 15.31
N ARG A 53 -6.49 -11.18 15.13
CA ARG A 53 -5.32 -10.59 15.75
C ARG A 53 -5.05 -9.21 15.14
N PRO A 54 -4.64 -8.22 15.95
CA PRO A 54 -4.25 -6.93 15.43
C PRO A 54 -3.00 -7.03 14.55
N ARG A 55 -2.81 -6.06 13.64
CA ARG A 55 -1.64 -5.94 12.76
C ARG A 55 -0.99 -4.57 12.89
N ARG A 56 0.31 -4.50 12.63
CA ARG A 56 1.02 -3.22 12.44
C ARG A 56 0.83 -2.75 11.00
N LEU A 57 0.61 -1.45 10.82
CA LEU A 57 0.31 -0.90 9.50
C LEU A 57 1.57 -0.42 8.79
N ILE A 58 1.73 -0.84 7.54
CA ILE A 58 2.72 -0.29 6.61
C ILE A 58 1.96 0.47 5.52
N LEU A 59 2.26 1.76 5.38
CA LEU A 59 1.64 2.69 4.45
C LEU A 59 2.57 2.97 3.26
N GLY A 60 2.15 2.53 2.07
CA GLY A 60 2.71 2.98 0.80
C GLY A 60 2.29 4.42 0.46
N ILE A 61 2.18 4.74 -0.83
CA ILE A 61 1.76 6.07 -1.30
C ILE A 61 0.29 6.03 -1.74
N ASN A 62 0.04 5.43 -2.90
CA ASN A 62 -1.28 5.06 -3.41
C ASN A 62 -1.09 4.01 -4.52
N PRO A 63 -2.14 3.24 -4.88
CA PRO A 63 -2.06 2.31 -6.01
C PRO A 63 -1.70 3.03 -7.32
N GLY A 64 -0.98 2.33 -8.19
CA GLY A 64 -0.82 2.67 -9.61
C GLY A 64 -1.51 1.63 -10.49
N ARG A 65 -1.69 1.92 -11.78
CA ARG A 65 -2.42 1.04 -12.72
C ARG A 65 -1.76 -0.31 -13.02
N LEU A 66 -0.49 -0.46 -12.68
CA LEU A 66 0.34 -1.60 -13.04
C LEU A 66 0.80 -2.33 -11.77
N GLY A 67 1.33 -3.54 -11.94
CA GLY A 67 1.88 -4.31 -10.82
C GLY A 67 0.80 -4.68 -9.81
N GLY A 68 0.94 -4.23 -8.55
CA GLY A 68 -0.06 -4.44 -7.50
C GLY A 68 -1.44 -3.84 -7.81
N GLY A 69 -1.55 -2.89 -8.74
CA GLY A 69 -2.84 -2.42 -9.25
C GLY A 69 -3.65 -3.49 -9.98
N LEU A 70 -2.98 -4.48 -10.59
CA LEU A 70 -3.64 -5.58 -11.30
C LEU A 70 -4.19 -6.64 -10.34
N THR A 71 -3.55 -6.81 -9.18
CA THR A 71 -3.94 -7.81 -8.16
C THR A 71 -4.80 -7.20 -7.05
N GLY A 72 -4.79 -5.88 -6.88
CA GLY A 72 -5.41 -5.20 -5.74
C GLY A 72 -4.66 -5.39 -4.41
N ILE A 73 -3.51 -6.07 -4.43
CA ILE A 73 -2.71 -6.37 -3.24
C ILE A 73 -1.46 -5.48 -3.26
N PRO A 74 -1.24 -4.62 -2.25
CA PRO A 74 -0.10 -3.70 -2.22
C PRO A 74 1.24 -4.42 -2.42
N PHE A 75 2.07 -3.87 -3.31
CA PHE A 75 3.40 -4.39 -3.66
C PHE A 75 3.44 -5.88 -4.03
N THR A 76 2.34 -6.41 -4.54
CA THR A 76 2.23 -7.82 -4.92
C THR A 76 1.76 -7.89 -6.36
N ASP A 77 2.70 -7.90 -7.29
CA ASP A 77 2.37 -8.06 -8.71
C ASP A 77 1.95 -9.51 -9.02
N PRO A 78 1.40 -9.78 -10.23
CA PRO A 78 0.99 -11.12 -10.62
C PRO A 78 2.08 -12.20 -10.46
N LYS A 79 3.35 -11.85 -10.71
CA LYS A 79 4.46 -12.81 -10.59
C LYS A 79 4.67 -13.22 -9.14
N ARG A 80 4.77 -12.25 -8.21
CA ARG A 80 4.94 -12.52 -6.77
C ARG A 80 3.72 -13.16 -6.15
N LEU A 81 2.51 -12.79 -6.60
CA LEU A 81 1.27 -13.43 -6.14
C LEU A 81 1.30 -14.95 -6.39
N VAL A 82 1.78 -15.37 -7.56
CA VAL A 82 1.89 -16.79 -7.91
C VAL A 82 3.09 -17.42 -7.20
N SER A 83 4.30 -16.85 -7.33
CA SER A 83 5.53 -17.53 -6.89
C SER A 83 5.75 -17.50 -5.37
N GLU A 84 5.35 -16.43 -4.69
CA GLU A 84 5.60 -16.25 -3.25
C GLU A 84 4.35 -16.53 -2.42
N CYS A 85 3.17 -16.18 -2.94
CA CYS A 85 1.91 -16.42 -2.22
C CYS A 85 1.19 -17.72 -2.62
N GLY A 86 1.57 -18.37 -3.71
CA GLY A 86 0.91 -19.59 -4.20
C GLY A 86 -0.55 -19.36 -4.60
N ILE A 87 -0.92 -18.12 -4.98
CA ILE A 87 -2.28 -17.77 -5.39
C ILE A 87 -2.28 -17.61 -6.91
N GLY A 88 -3.09 -18.43 -7.60
CA GLY A 88 -3.25 -18.37 -9.05
C GLY A 88 -3.84 -17.03 -9.52
N TYR A 89 -3.27 -16.50 -10.60
CA TYR A 89 -3.69 -15.24 -11.23
C TYR A 89 -4.05 -15.47 -12.69
N HIS A 90 -5.20 -14.95 -13.13
CA HIS A 90 -5.62 -14.98 -14.52
C HIS A 90 -5.56 -13.57 -15.09
N GLY A 91 -4.73 -13.32 -16.10
CA GLY A 91 -4.61 -12.01 -16.71
C GLY A 91 -3.19 -11.68 -17.14
N PRO A 92 -2.90 -10.41 -17.47
CA PRO A 92 -1.58 -10.01 -17.93
C PRO A 92 -0.53 -10.19 -16.84
N VAL A 93 0.58 -10.80 -17.20
CA VAL A 93 1.76 -10.83 -16.33
C VAL A 93 2.35 -9.42 -16.26
N ALA A 94 2.74 -9.00 -15.06
CA ALA A 94 3.45 -7.75 -14.85
C ALA A 94 4.66 -7.97 -13.95
N HIS A 95 5.65 -7.10 -14.13
CA HIS A 95 6.84 -7.04 -13.29
C HIS A 95 6.96 -5.65 -12.64
N GLU A 96 6.76 -5.60 -11.34
CA GLU A 96 6.94 -4.40 -10.51
C GLU A 96 8.22 -4.51 -9.67
N PRO A 97 9.23 -3.65 -9.89
CA PRO A 97 10.46 -3.67 -9.10
C PRO A 97 10.23 -3.51 -7.60
N SER A 98 9.30 -2.65 -7.19
CA SER A 98 8.91 -2.49 -5.78
C SER A 98 8.41 -3.80 -5.16
N SER A 99 7.68 -4.61 -5.94
CA SER A 99 7.21 -5.92 -5.51
C SER A 99 8.36 -6.92 -5.34
N VAL A 100 9.40 -6.85 -6.20
CA VAL A 100 10.62 -7.66 -6.01
C VAL A 100 11.25 -7.35 -4.66
N PHE A 101 11.49 -6.06 -4.38
CA PHE A 101 12.10 -5.64 -3.12
C PHE A 101 11.29 -6.07 -1.90
N ILE A 102 9.97 -5.84 -1.91
CA ILE A 102 9.12 -6.18 -0.77
C ILE A 102 9.14 -7.69 -0.51
N TYR A 103 9.10 -8.53 -1.53
CA TYR A 103 9.14 -9.98 -1.31
C TYR A 103 10.53 -10.51 -0.95
N ASP A 104 11.61 -9.89 -1.42
CA ASP A 104 12.96 -10.17 -0.90
C ASP A 104 13.06 -9.83 0.59
N MET A 105 12.49 -8.69 1.00
CA MET A 105 12.41 -8.29 2.42
C MET A 105 11.54 -9.26 3.23
N ILE A 106 10.35 -9.63 2.74
CA ILE A 106 9.45 -10.59 3.40
C ILE A 106 10.14 -11.94 3.55
N ARG A 107 10.91 -12.39 2.56
CA ARG A 107 11.69 -13.63 2.66
C ARG A 107 12.74 -13.53 3.77
N ALA A 108 13.49 -12.43 3.82
CA ALA A 108 14.48 -12.18 4.87
C ALA A 108 13.85 -12.03 6.27
N TYR A 109 12.60 -11.57 6.35
CA TYR A 109 11.83 -11.50 7.59
C TYR A 109 11.43 -12.89 8.13
N GLY A 110 11.37 -13.91 7.28
CA GLY A 110 10.92 -15.26 7.65
C GLY A 110 9.77 -15.79 6.80
N GLY A 111 9.45 -15.13 5.69
CA GLY A 111 8.46 -15.56 4.71
C GLY A 111 7.07 -14.92 4.88
N PRO A 112 6.18 -15.09 3.88
CA PRO A 112 4.87 -14.44 3.85
C PRO A 112 3.98 -14.76 5.05
N ASP A 113 3.96 -16.01 5.52
CA ASP A 113 3.11 -16.42 6.65
C ASP A 113 3.51 -15.69 7.93
N ASN A 114 4.80 -15.62 8.24
CA ASN A 114 5.32 -14.90 9.40
C ASN A 114 5.10 -13.39 9.27
N PHE A 115 5.42 -12.83 8.10
CA PHE A 115 5.29 -11.39 7.88
C PHE A 115 3.84 -10.90 7.97
N TYR A 116 2.91 -11.54 7.25
CA TYR A 116 1.52 -11.10 7.23
C TYR A 116 0.75 -11.48 8.50
N ASN A 117 1.32 -12.33 9.36
CA ASN A 117 0.82 -12.54 10.72
C ASN A 117 1.03 -11.30 11.62
N GLU A 118 2.01 -10.44 11.31
CA GLU A 118 2.31 -9.23 12.08
C GLU A 118 1.95 -7.93 11.35
N PHE A 119 2.10 -7.88 10.02
CA PHE A 119 1.98 -6.67 9.23
C PHE A 119 0.80 -6.70 8.26
N TYR A 120 0.17 -5.55 8.12
CA TYR A 120 -0.79 -5.26 7.07
C TYR A 120 -0.29 -4.10 6.21
N ILE A 121 -0.15 -4.30 4.91
CA ILE A 121 0.27 -3.25 3.98
C ILE A 121 -0.97 -2.63 3.34
N ASN A 122 -1.03 -1.30 3.32
CA ASN A 122 -2.02 -0.51 2.59
C ASN A 122 -1.42 0.84 2.17
N SER A 123 -2.24 1.82 1.83
CA SER A 123 -1.80 3.19 1.52
C SER A 123 -2.75 4.23 2.12
N PRO A 124 -2.25 5.46 2.39
CA PRO A 124 -3.08 6.55 2.91
C PRO A 124 -4.28 6.82 2.00
N SER A 125 -4.02 6.92 0.69
CA SER A 125 -5.05 6.86 -0.32
C SER A 125 -5.11 5.44 -0.89
N PRO A 126 -6.18 4.67 -0.61
CA PRO A 126 -6.34 3.29 -1.10
C PRO A 126 -6.80 3.24 -2.56
N LEU A 127 -7.00 4.40 -3.19
CA LEU A 127 -7.28 4.58 -4.61
C LEU A 127 -6.10 5.28 -5.26
N GLY A 128 -5.82 4.94 -6.52
CA GLY A 128 -4.82 5.64 -7.31
C GLY A 128 -5.39 6.86 -8.02
N TYR A 129 -4.49 7.63 -8.60
CA TYR A 129 -4.82 8.76 -9.46
C TYR A 129 -4.06 8.63 -10.76
N THR A 130 -4.68 9.05 -11.85
CA THR A 130 -4.03 9.10 -13.16
C THR A 130 -4.24 10.45 -13.80
N ALA A 131 -3.28 10.86 -14.62
CA ALA A 131 -3.35 12.08 -15.40
C ALA A 131 -2.93 11.80 -16.85
N VAL A 132 -3.42 12.61 -17.79
CA VAL A 132 -2.96 12.57 -19.19
C VAL A 132 -1.80 13.54 -19.35
N ASN A 133 -0.64 13.05 -19.78
CA ASN A 133 0.53 13.89 -20.01
C ASN A 133 0.45 14.65 -21.35
N LYS A 134 1.41 15.54 -21.62
CA LYS A 134 1.47 16.34 -22.85
C LYS A 134 1.51 15.50 -24.15
N ALA A 135 1.93 14.24 -24.07
CA ALA A 135 1.97 13.31 -25.19
C ALA A 135 0.69 12.46 -25.32
N GLY A 136 -0.38 12.81 -24.61
CA GLY A 136 -1.66 12.09 -24.64
C GLY A 136 -1.65 10.75 -23.90
N ARG A 137 -0.59 10.43 -23.15
CA ARG A 137 -0.46 9.16 -22.43
C ARG A 137 -0.94 9.28 -21.00
N GLU A 138 -1.71 8.29 -20.56
CA GLU A 138 -2.11 8.16 -19.17
C GLU A 138 -0.94 7.71 -18.29
N VAL A 139 -0.65 8.48 -17.25
CA VAL A 139 0.42 8.23 -16.28
C VAL A 139 -0.15 8.14 -14.86
N ASN A 140 0.50 7.33 -14.02
CA ASN A 140 0.19 7.28 -12.60
C ASN A 140 0.56 8.61 -11.93
N TYR A 141 -0.20 9.01 -10.93
CA TYR A 141 -0.02 10.25 -10.20
C TYR A 141 -0.13 9.97 -8.70
N ASN A 142 0.77 10.53 -7.90
CA ASN A 142 0.70 10.42 -6.45
C ASN A 142 -0.29 11.44 -5.91
N TYR A 143 -0.95 11.13 -4.80
CA TYR A 143 -1.90 12.04 -4.16
C TYR A 143 -1.27 13.40 -3.77
N TYR A 144 0.06 13.46 -3.62
CA TYR A 144 0.83 14.66 -3.26
C TYR A 144 1.56 15.33 -4.44
N ASP A 145 1.36 14.88 -5.68
CA ASP A 145 2.11 15.41 -6.82
C ASP A 145 1.68 16.85 -7.19
N SER A 146 0.46 17.26 -6.84
CA SER A 146 0.03 18.66 -6.88
C SER A 146 -0.68 19.10 -5.59
N PRO A 147 -0.52 20.37 -5.16
CA PRO A 147 -1.23 20.89 -3.98
C PRO A 147 -2.76 20.80 -4.10
N ALA A 148 -3.29 20.99 -5.32
CA ALA A 148 -4.72 20.93 -5.57
C ALA A 148 -5.28 19.51 -5.38
N LEU A 149 -4.59 18.49 -5.91
CA LEU A 149 -4.99 17.10 -5.69
C LEU A 149 -4.86 16.71 -4.22
N GLN A 150 -3.73 17.07 -3.59
CA GLN A 150 -3.50 16.76 -2.18
C GLN A 150 -4.61 17.32 -1.30
N LYS A 151 -5.00 18.59 -1.52
CA LYS A 151 -6.12 19.22 -0.83
C LYS A 151 -7.44 18.49 -1.07
N ALA A 152 -7.76 18.15 -2.32
CA ALA A 152 -8.99 17.44 -2.67
C ALA A 152 -9.06 16.03 -2.04
N ALA A 153 -7.95 15.29 -2.05
CA ALA A 153 -7.88 13.92 -1.55
C ALA A 153 -7.74 13.82 -0.02
N THR A 154 -7.33 14.88 0.68
CA THR A 154 -7.05 14.81 2.13
C THR A 154 -8.25 14.33 2.97
N PRO A 155 -9.50 14.82 2.78
CA PRO A 155 -10.65 14.31 3.53
C PRO A 155 -10.86 12.79 3.34
N PHE A 156 -10.70 12.30 2.11
CA PHE A 156 -10.80 10.87 1.80
C PHE A 156 -9.66 10.06 2.43
N ILE A 157 -8.44 10.59 2.45
CA ILE A 157 -7.29 9.94 3.10
C ILE A 157 -7.51 9.82 4.61
N VAL A 158 -8.00 10.89 5.26
CA VAL A 158 -8.35 10.88 6.69
C VAL A 158 -9.41 9.81 6.98
N GLU A 159 -10.46 9.75 6.16
CA GLU A 159 -11.50 8.74 6.29
C GLU A 159 -10.94 7.32 6.12
N SER A 160 -10.08 7.11 5.12
CA SER A 160 -9.42 5.83 4.86
C SER A 160 -8.57 5.37 6.04
N ILE A 161 -7.67 6.22 6.55
CA ILE A 161 -6.80 5.86 7.68
C ILE A 161 -7.65 5.51 8.92
N ARG A 162 -8.71 6.25 9.21
CA ARG A 162 -9.64 5.91 10.31
C ARG A 162 -10.30 4.56 10.12
N LYS A 163 -10.72 4.22 8.89
CA LYS A 163 -11.29 2.91 8.58
C LYS A 163 -10.25 1.80 8.73
N LEU A 164 -9.02 2.03 8.28
CA LEU A 164 -7.91 1.09 8.45
C LEU A 164 -7.62 0.82 9.93
N VAL A 165 -7.54 1.86 10.76
CA VAL A 165 -7.36 1.71 12.22
C VAL A 165 -8.44 0.82 12.83
N ARG A 166 -9.71 1.04 12.45
CA ARG A 166 -10.87 0.26 12.94
C ARG A 166 -10.90 -1.21 12.48
N ILE A 167 -10.11 -1.60 11.48
CA ILE A 167 -10.04 -3.01 11.05
C ILE A 167 -9.35 -3.87 12.12
N GLY A 168 -8.49 -3.29 12.95
CA GLY A 168 -7.73 -3.98 14.00
C GLY A 168 -6.24 -3.70 13.85
N ILE A 169 -5.86 -2.42 13.82
CA ILE A 169 -4.47 -2.01 13.66
C ILE A 169 -3.92 -1.52 15.00
N HIS A 170 -2.68 -1.89 15.32
CA HIS A 170 -1.95 -1.28 16.43
C HIS A 170 -1.65 0.19 16.13
N THR A 171 -1.95 1.07 17.09
CA THR A 171 -1.74 2.52 16.95
C THR A 171 -0.46 3.01 17.63
N ASP A 172 0.36 2.13 18.19
CA ASP A 172 1.66 2.52 18.75
C ASP A 172 2.61 2.99 17.63
N ARG A 173 2.70 2.24 16.52
CA ARG A 173 3.60 2.55 15.42
C ARG A 173 3.00 2.19 14.06
N ALA A 174 3.13 3.08 13.09
CA ALA A 174 2.94 2.79 11.67
C ALA A 174 4.23 3.05 10.88
N PHE A 175 4.43 2.30 9.80
CA PHE A 175 5.58 2.48 8.91
C PHE A 175 5.15 3.22 7.65
N CYS A 176 5.92 4.22 7.22
CA CYS A 176 5.65 5.00 6.02
C CYS A 176 6.71 4.71 4.96
N LEU A 177 6.32 4.12 3.83
CA LEU A 177 7.21 3.89 2.71
C LEU A 177 7.31 5.15 1.86
N GLY A 178 8.43 5.85 1.97
CA GLY A 178 8.73 7.12 1.31
C GLY A 178 9.12 8.20 2.30
N THR A 179 10.43 8.47 2.40
CA THR A 179 11.03 9.44 3.32
C THR A 179 10.87 10.91 2.91
N GLY A 180 10.34 11.18 1.71
CA GLY A 180 10.09 12.53 1.20
C GLY A 180 8.67 13.03 1.50
N LYS A 181 7.95 13.42 0.44
CA LYS A 181 6.60 13.99 0.54
C LYS A 181 5.58 13.10 1.26
N ASN A 182 5.71 11.77 1.16
CA ASN A 182 4.81 10.82 1.83
C ASN A 182 4.93 10.94 3.36
N ALA A 183 6.15 10.83 3.89
CA ALA A 183 6.43 11.00 5.32
C ALA A 183 6.03 12.39 5.83
N ALA A 184 6.43 13.46 5.14
CA ALA A 184 6.09 14.82 5.54
C ALA A 184 4.57 15.04 5.65
N PHE A 185 3.80 14.53 4.68
CA PHE A 185 2.34 14.60 4.71
C PHE A 185 1.76 13.79 5.86
N LEU A 186 2.18 12.53 6.03
CA LEU A 186 1.63 11.66 7.07
C LEU A 186 1.96 12.14 8.48
N GLN A 187 3.16 12.66 8.71
CA GLN A 187 3.54 13.25 9.99
C GLN A 187 2.72 14.49 10.31
N ALA A 188 2.53 15.41 9.35
CA ALA A 188 1.69 16.57 9.53
C ALA A 188 0.24 16.18 9.82
N LEU A 189 -0.29 15.19 9.08
CA LEU A 189 -1.65 14.69 9.27
C LEU A 189 -1.83 14.01 10.63
N ASN A 190 -0.82 13.25 11.06
CA ASN A 190 -0.83 12.55 12.35
C ASN A 190 -0.72 13.51 13.53
N LYS A 191 0.01 14.62 13.40
CA LYS A 191 0.03 15.70 14.42
C LYS A 191 -1.36 16.31 14.65
N VAL A 192 -2.21 16.36 13.62
CA VAL A 192 -3.57 16.90 13.72
C VAL A 192 -4.57 15.88 14.25
N HIS A 193 -4.43 14.61 13.86
CA HIS A 193 -5.46 13.59 14.11
C HIS A 193 -5.10 12.52 15.13
N GLY A 194 -3.82 12.38 15.50
CA GLY A 194 -3.35 11.39 16.46
C GLY A 194 -3.73 9.95 16.08
N PHE A 195 -3.47 9.53 14.84
CA PHE A 195 -3.79 8.16 14.40
C PHE A 195 -2.83 7.13 15.00
N PHE A 196 -1.56 7.50 15.15
CA PHE A 196 -0.48 6.66 15.66
C PHE A 196 0.39 7.45 16.63
N ASP A 197 0.99 6.79 17.62
CA ASP A 197 1.96 7.45 18.51
C ASP A 197 3.23 7.81 17.74
N GLU A 198 3.71 6.92 16.86
CA GLU A 198 4.85 7.14 15.99
C GLU A 198 4.57 6.75 14.53
N ILE A 199 5.10 7.55 13.59
CA ILE A 199 5.21 7.17 12.17
C ILE A 199 6.69 7.04 11.81
N VAL A 200 7.10 5.82 11.44
CA VAL A 200 8.48 5.46 11.13
C VAL A 200 8.69 5.50 9.62
N PRO A 201 9.40 6.49 9.07
CA PRO A 201 9.65 6.56 7.65
C PRO A 201 10.75 5.57 7.22
N LEU A 202 10.51 4.86 6.12
CA LEU A 202 11.46 3.96 5.45
C LEU A 202 11.54 4.33 3.97
N GLU A 203 12.70 4.18 3.34
CA GLU A 203 12.86 4.51 1.91
C GLU A 203 11.92 3.67 1.05
N HIS A 204 11.20 4.30 0.12
CA HIS A 204 10.20 3.59 -0.68
C HIS A 204 10.86 2.50 -1.56
N PRO A 205 10.28 1.30 -1.70
CA PRO A 205 10.85 0.21 -2.50
C PRO A 205 11.22 0.60 -3.94
N ARG A 206 10.36 1.40 -4.60
CA ARG A 206 10.66 1.97 -5.93
C ARG A 206 11.96 2.78 -5.95
N TYR A 207 12.19 3.65 -4.95
CA TYR A 207 13.40 4.46 -4.88
C TYR A 207 14.64 3.56 -4.73
N ILE A 208 14.56 2.56 -3.85
CA ILE A 208 15.64 1.62 -3.61
C ILE A 208 16.00 0.89 -4.90
N MET A 209 15.01 0.33 -5.59
CA MET A 209 15.22 -0.43 -6.82
C MET A 209 15.70 0.43 -8.00
N GLN A 210 15.33 1.71 -8.05
CA GLN A 210 15.74 2.61 -9.14
C GLN A 210 17.12 3.23 -8.93
N TYR A 211 17.46 3.59 -7.69
CA TYR A 211 18.63 4.44 -7.41
C TYR A 211 19.66 3.78 -6.49
N LYS A 212 19.27 2.74 -5.75
CA LYS A 212 20.09 2.12 -4.69
C LYS A 212 20.14 0.61 -4.81
N GLN A 213 19.97 0.06 -6.00
CA GLN A 213 19.89 -1.39 -6.23
C GLN A 213 21.13 -2.14 -5.69
N LYS A 214 22.32 -1.55 -5.78
CA LYS A 214 23.56 -2.13 -5.22
C LYS A 214 23.58 -2.22 -3.70
N GLN A 215 22.73 -1.46 -3.01
CA GLN A 215 22.59 -1.39 -1.55
C GLN A 215 21.32 -2.11 -1.07
N LYS A 216 20.67 -2.91 -1.93
CA LYS A 216 19.38 -3.54 -1.64
C LYS A 216 19.35 -4.26 -0.28
N ASP A 217 20.39 -5.04 0.02
CA ASP A 217 20.44 -5.86 1.23
C ASP A 217 20.64 -5.01 2.51
N GLU A 218 21.29 -3.85 2.39
CA GLU A 218 21.40 -2.86 3.46
C GLU A 218 20.02 -2.28 3.79
N TYR A 219 19.23 -1.94 2.77
CA TYR A 219 17.87 -1.45 2.95
C TYR A 219 16.93 -2.54 3.51
N ILE A 220 17.06 -3.79 3.07
CA ILE A 220 16.33 -4.92 3.68
C ILE A 220 16.66 -4.99 5.18
N SER A 221 17.94 -4.95 5.54
CA SER A 221 18.38 -4.98 6.94
C SER A 221 17.83 -3.81 7.75
N ARG A 222 17.73 -2.60 7.15
CA ARG A 222 17.11 -1.43 7.78
C ARG A 222 15.62 -1.63 8.03
N TYR A 223 14.88 -2.22 7.08
CA TYR A 223 13.47 -2.56 7.28
C TYR A 223 13.29 -3.54 8.45
N LEU A 224 14.07 -4.62 8.48
CA LEU A 224 14.01 -5.62 9.55
C LEU A 224 14.30 -5.03 10.94
N ARG A 225 15.34 -4.18 11.06
CA ARG A 225 15.63 -3.48 12.31
C ARG A 225 14.49 -2.55 12.75
N ALA A 226 13.81 -1.89 11.80
CA ALA A 226 12.70 -1.01 12.13
C ALA A 226 11.49 -1.79 12.68
N PHE A 227 11.27 -3.01 12.19
CA PHE A 227 10.20 -3.92 12.62
C PHE A 227 10.45 -4.51 14.01
N HIS A 228 11.71 -4.68 14.41
CA HIS A 228 12.11 -5.22 15.71
C HIS A 228 12.96 -4.19 16.51
N PRO A 229 12.35 -3.12 17.04
CA PRO A 229 13.08 -2.20 17.91
C PRO A 229 13.48 -2.93 19.21
N GLY A 230 14.75 -3.33 19.32
CA GLY A 230 15.31 -4.00 20.51
C GLY A 230 15.89 -5.40 20.30
N ALA A 231 15.99 -5.89 19.06
CA ALA A 231 16.79 -7.06 18.70
C ALA A 231 18.23 -6.69 18.34
#